data_AF-A0A1E9GM39-F1
#
_entry.id   AF-A0A1E9GM39-F1
#
_cell.length_a   1.000
_cell.length_b   1.000
_cell.length_c   1.000
_cell.angle_alpha   90.00
_cell.angle_beta   90.00
_cell.angle_gamma   90.00
#
_symmetry.space_group_name_H-M   'P 1'
#
loop_
_entity.id
_entity.type
_entity.pdbx_description
1 polymer ?
#
loop_
_entity_poly.entity_id
_entity_poly.type
_entity_poly.pdbx_seq_one_letter_code
_entity_poly.pdbx_strand_id
1 'polypeptide(L)' 'MAERFWENLSIILAERNISWIELTRKMFAGEFHYPSELNRLYQKIRHYKMEQRMPQSPWVERIVQVLDLDYEDLFRR' A
#
# COMPACT_ATOMS: atom_id res chain seq x y z
N MET A 1 -1.41 4.46 -15.60
CA MET A 1 -2.19 4.95 -14.43
C MET A 1 -1.81 4.17 -13.18
N ALA A 2 -1.94 2.84 -13.17
CA ALA A 2 -1.46 2.01 -12.07
C ALA A 2 0.08 2.03 -11.90
N GLU A 3 0.84 2.13 -13.00
CA GLU A 3 2.30 2.25 -12.95
C GLU A 3 2.78 3.48 -12.15
N ARG A 4 2.27 4.67 -12.50
CA ARG A 4 2.53 5.91 -11.74
C ARG A 4 2.14 5.80 -10.27
N PHE A 5 0.99 5.17 -9.99
CA PHE A 5 0.58 4.90 -8.62
C PHE A 5 1.63 4.09 -7.84
N TRP A 6 2.12 3.00 -8.43
CA TRP A 6 3.10 2.14 -7.77
C TRP A 6 4.48 2.77 -7.65
N GLU A 7 4.91 3.56 -8.64
CA GLU A 7 6.15 4.35 -8.58
C GLU A 7 6.06 5.39 -7.48
N ASN A 8 5.03 6.24 -7.50
CA ASN A 8 4.84 7.30 -6.51
C ASN A 8 4.72 6.75 -5.09
N LEU A 9 3.95 5.67 -4.90
CA LEU A 9 3.87 4.97 -3.63
C LEU A 9 5.24 4.41 -3.20
N SER A 10 6.02 3.84 -4.12
CA SER A 10 7.36 3.34 -3.80
C SER A 10 8.29 4.45 -3.33
N ILE A 11 8.23 5.63 -3.97
CA ILE A 11 9.02 6.81 -3.60
C ILE A 11 8.60 7.30 -2.20
N ILE A 12 7.30 7.46 -1.95
CA ILE A 12 6.78 7.91 -0.65
C ILE A 12 7.20 6.96 0.48
N LEU A 13 7.10 5.65 0.24
CA LEU A 13 7.53 4.65 1.21
C LEU A 13 9.03 4.74 1.49
N ALA A 14 9.85 4.94 0.45
CA ALA A 14 11.30 5.12 0.61
C ALA A 14 11.65 6.39 1.38
N GLU A 15 11.00 7.52 1.06
CA GLU A 15 11.18 8.82 1.74
C GLU A 15 10.83 8.74 3.24
N ARG A 16 9.80 7.95 3.58
CA ARG A 16 9.34 7.77 4.97
C ARG A 16 10.03 6.60 5.68
N ASN A 17 10.96 5.91 5.01
CA ASN A 17 11.63 4.70 5.50
C ASN A 17 10.63 3.62 5.98
N ILE A 18 9.52 3.44 5.25
CA ILE A 18 8.48 2.46 5.53
C ILE A 18 8.63 1.30 4.55
N SER A 19 8.78 0.08 5.06
CA SER A 19 8.77 -1.11 4.22
C SER A 19 7.35 -1.50 3.79
N TRP A 20 7.22 -2.26 2.70
CA TRP A 20 5.93 -2.76 2.22
C TRP A 20 5.18 -3.61 3.26
N ILE A 21 5.92 -4.36 4.08
CA ILE A 21 5.33 -5.17 5.15
C ILE A 21 4.82 -4.29 6.30
N GLU A 22 5.52 -3.19 6.61
CA GLU A 22 5.05 -2.20 7.60
C GLU A 22 3.84 -1.41 7.10
N LEU A 23 3.81 -1.03 5.81
CA LEU A 23 2.61 -0.45 5.19
C LEU A 23 1.42 -1.40 5.37
N THR A 24 1.59 -2.68 4.99
CA THR A 24 0.53 -3.69 5.13
C THR A 24 0.11 -3.82 6.60
N ARG A 25 1.06 -3.84 7.53
CA ARG A 25 0.76 -3.91 8.97
C ARG A 25 -0.08 -2.72 9.44
N LYS A 26 0.28 -1.51 9.02
CA LYS A 26 -0.46 -0.28 9.38
C LYS A 26 -1.86 -0.24 8.74
N MET A 27 -2.00 -0.67 7.48
CA MET A 27 -3.28 -0.72 6.75
C MET A 27 -4.33 -1.65 7.37
N PHE A 28 -3.89 -2.69 8.06
CA PHE A 28 -4.75 -3.72 8.65
C PHE A 28 -4.52 -3.85 10.16
N ALA A 29 -4.06 -2.77 10.81
CA ALA A 29 -3.80 -2.78 12.23
C ALA A 29 -5.08 -3.13 13.00
N GLY A 30 -5.04 -4.22 13.77
CA GLY A 30 -6.20 -4.73 14.52
C GLY A 30 -7.12 -5.68 13.74
N GLU A 31 -6.86 -5.96 12.46
CA GLU A 31 -7.68 -6.86 11.63
C GLU A 31 -7.07 -8.26 11.44
N PHE A 32 -5.88 -8.51 11.98
CA PHE A 32 -5.24 -9.82 11.96
C PHE A 32 -4.81 -10.25 13.37
N HIS A 33 -4.90 -11.54 13.64
CA HIS A 33 -4.47 -12.14 14.91
C HIS A 33 -3.19 -12.95 14.75
N TYR A 34 -2.98 -13.53 13.56
CA TYR A 34 -1.84 -14.40 13.28
C TYR A 34 -0.89 -13.80 12.23
N PRO A 35 0.43 -14.05 12.32
CA PRO A 35 1.40 -13.59 11.32
C PRO A 35 1.11 -14.07 9.89
N SER A 36 0.49 -15.23 9.74
CA SER A 36 0.11 -15.80 8.44
C SER A 36 -0.97 -14.99 7.72
N GLU A 37 -1.89 -14.36 8.46
CA GLU A 37 -2.91 -13.47 7.91
C GLU A 37 -2.29 -12.20 7.35
N LEU A 38 -1.36 -11.59 8.10
CA LEU A 38 -0.58 -10.45 7.63
C LEU A 38 0.22 -10.83 6.37
N ASN A 39 0.83 -12.01 6.34
CA ASN A 39 1.57 -12.47 5.16
C ASN A 39 0.65 -12.63 3.93
N ARG A 40 -0.58 -13.14 4.09
CA ARG A 40 -1.55 -13.22 2.99
C ARG A 40 -1.91 -11.84 2.43
N LEU A 41 -2.14 -10.87 3.31
CA LEU A 41 -2.42 -9.47 2.92
C LEU A 41 -1.23 -8.84 2.21
N TYR A 42 -0.03 -9.08 2.71
CA TYR A 42 1.22 -8.61 2.10
C TYR A 42 1.42 -9.19 0.70
N GLN A 43 1.22 -10.50 0.53
CA GLN A 43 1.31 -11.15 -0.78
C GLN A 43 0.26 -10.61 -1.76
N LYS A 44 -0.94 -10.25 -1.27
CA LYS A 44 -1.98 -9.64 -2.09
C LYS A 44 -1.56 -8.25 -2.60
N ILE A 45 -1.02 -7.38 -1.76
CA ILE A 45 -0.42 -6.10 -2.19
C ILE A 45 0.70 -6.32 -3.21
N ARG A 46 1.60 -7.27 -2.92
CA ARG A 46 2.72 -7.57 -3.80
C ARG A 46 2.25 -8.06 -5.17
N HIS A 47 1.19 -8.86 -5.22
CA HIS A 47 0.58 -9.32 -6.46
C HIS A 47 0.01 -8.15 -7.28
N TYR A 48 -0.75 -7.24 -6.67
CA TYR A 48 -1.22 -6.04 -7.38
C TYR A 48 -0.08 -5.21 -7.96
N LYS A 49 0.99 -5.00 -7.18
CA LYS A 49 2.18 -4.28 -7.62
C LYS A 49 2.88 -4.98 -8.79
N MET A 50 3.10 -6.30 -8.68
CA MET A 50 3.77 -7.07 -9.74
C MET A 50 2.98 -7.08 -11.04
N GLU A 51 1.66 -7.19 -10.97
CA GLU A 51 0.79 -7.14 -12.15
C GLU A 51 0.52 -5.71 -12.65
N GLN A 52 1.10 -4.69 -12.01
CA GLN A 52 0.83 -3.28 -12.29
C GLN A 52 -0.68 -2.99 -12.33
N ARG A 53 -1.43 -3.67 -11.45
CA ARG A 53 -2.88 -3.51 -11.31
C ARG A 53 -3.20 -2.48 -10.25
N MET A 54 -4.26 -1.73 -10.48
CA MET A 54 -4.78 -0.83 -9.46
C MET A 54 -5.36 -1.67 -8.30
N PRO A 55 -4.98 -1.39 -7.04
CA PRO A 55 -5.70 -1.94 -5.90
C PRO A 55 -7.18 -1.54 -5.93
N GLN A 56 -8.02 -2.33 -5.26
CA GLN A 56 -9.42 -1.96 -5.07
C GLN A 56 -9.51 -0.68 -4.22
N SER A 57 -10.56 0.13 -4.41
CA SER A 57 -10.73 1.43 -3.73
C SER A 57 -10.49 1.39 -2.21
N PRO A 58 -11.00 0.39 -1.45
CA PRO A 58 -10.76 0.32 0.00
C PRO A 58 -9.28 0.18 0.38
N TRP A 59 -8.46 -0.43 -0.48
CA TRP A 59 -7.01 -0.54 -0.25
C TRP A 59 -6.33 0.81 -0.47
N VAL A 60 -6.75 1.55 -1.51
CA VAL A 60 -6.20 2.87 -1.80
C VAL A 60 -6.57 3.85 -0.69
N GLU A 61 -7.82 3.86 -0.25
CA GLU A 61 -8.30 4.68 0.88
C GLU A 61 -7.48 4.42 2.15
N ARG A 62 -7.23 3.15 2.47
CA ARG A 62 -6.38 2.79 3.62
C ARG A 62 -4.93 3.26 3.46
N ILE A 63 -4.36 3.18 2.26
CA ILE A 63 -2.99 3.68 1.98
C ILE A 63 -2.93 5.19 2.23
N VAL A 64 -3.89 5.93 1.66
CA VAL A 64 -4.03 7.39 1.82
C VAL A 64 -4.15 7.75 3.30
N GLN A 65 -5.03 7.07 4.04
CA GLN A 65 -5.26 7.32 5.46
C GLN A 65 -4.03 6.99 6.33
N VAL A 66 -3.41 5.83 6.12
CA VAL A 66 -2.27 5.37 6.93
C VAL A 66 -1.01 6.19 6.70
N LEU A 67 -0.83 6.63 5.46
CA LEU A 67 0.32 7.46 5.09
C LEU A 67 0.00 8.95 5.23
N ASP A 68 -1.20 9.35 5.67
CA ASP A 68 -1.57 10.77 5.78
C ASP A 68 -1.19 11.53 4.49
N LEU A 69 -1.73 11.04 3.37
CA LEU A 69 -1.51 11.57 2.03
C LEU A 69 -2.80 12.16 1.49
N ASP A 70 -2.68 13.03 0.50
CA ASP A 70 -3.80 13.32 -0.39
C ASP A 70 -3.87 12.25 -1.50
N TYR A 71 -5.07 11.94 -1.98
CA TYR A 71 -5.24 10.99 -3.08
C TYR A 71 -4.44 11.43 -4.32
N GLU A 72 -4.30 12.74 -4.54
CA GLU A 72 -3.58 13.31 -5.68
C GLU A 72 -2.07 13.03 -5.64
N ASP A 73 -1.48 12.90 -4.45
CA ASP A 73 -0.05 12.61 -4.27
C ASP A 73 0.34 11.27 -4.90
N LEU A 74 -0.62 10.34 -4.99
CA LEU A 74 -0.42 9.02 -5.57
C LEU A 74 -0.42 9.05 -7.11
N PHE A 75 -0.88 10.12 -7.76
CA PHE A 75 -1.04 10.16 -9.22
C PHE A 75 -0.38 11.36 -9.92
N ARG A 76 -0.05 12.43 -9.20
CA ARG A 76 0.43 13.70 -9.79
C ARG A 76 1.94 13.92 -9.77
N ARG A 77 2.70 13.19 -8.95
CA ARG A 77 4.17 13.16 -9.08
C ARG A 77 4.55 12.51 -10.41
#